data_AF-A0A556SWI4-F1
#
_entry.id   AF-A0A556SWI4-F1
#
_cell.length_a   1.000
_cell.length_b   1.000
_cell.length_c   1.000
_cell.angle_alpha   90.00
_cell.angle_beta   90.00
_cell.angle_gamma   90.00
#
_symmetry.space_group_name_H-M   'P 1'
#
loop_
_entity.id
_entity.type
_entity.pdbx_description
1 polymer ?
#
loop_
_entity_poly.entity_id
_entity_poly.type
_entity_poly.pdbx_seq_one_letter_code
_entity_poly.pdbx_strand_id
1 'polypeptide(L)'
;MQKMAENKTKQISDWSLYYDNQDQELKLTSYFLSGKKYTQPLTQCQVNPFEQIKGNLLIVKNKPKIDWIEKAESYGRKYTVVYYPNNSRPYVMLSENIQIVSETNFKNDDLGKFG
;
A
#
# COMPACT_ATOMS: atom_id res chain seq x y z
N MET A 1 17.10 -12.95 30.46
CA MET A 1 17.67 -13.09 29.10
C MET A 1 16.61 -12.71 28.09
N GLN A 2 16.77 -11.58 27.41
CA GLN A 2 15.85 -11.11 26.38
C GLN A 2 16.21 -11.84 25.08
N LYS A 3 15.33 -12.71 24.56
CA LYS A 3 15.54 -13.37 23.27
C LYS A 3 15.63 -12.30 22.19
N MET A 4 16.80 -12.15 21.59
CA MET A 4 16.96 -11.38 20.36
C MET A 4 16.09 -12.05 19.30
N ALA A 5 15.11 -11.33 18.76
CA ALA A 5 14.30 -11.83 17.65
C ALA A 5 15.24 -12.09 16.48
N GLU A 6 15.36 -13.36 16.09
CA GLU A 6 16.21 -13.77 14.98
C GLU A 6 15.67 -13.13 13.69
N ASN A 7 16.54 -12.43 12.95
CA ASN A 7 16.17 -11.80 11.69
C ASN A 7 15.95 -12.89 10.62
N LYS A 8 14.70 -13.32 10.50
CA LYS A 8 14.26 -14.37 9.56
C LYS A 8 13.86 -13.83 8.19
N THR A 9 14.12 -12.55 7.90
CA THR A 9 13.73 -11.93 6.63
C THR A 9 14.31 -12.65 5.42
N LYS A 10 15.50 -13.25 5.54
CA LYS A 10 16.12 -14.09 4.47
C LYS A 10 15.37 -15.40 4.17
N GLN A 11 14.42 -15.81 5.02
CA GLN A 11 13.63 -17.03 4.85
C GLN A 11 12.25 -16.76 4.25
N ILE A 12 11.89 -15.48 4.05
CA ILE A 12 10.63 -15.06 3.43
C ILE A 12 10.82 -15.11 1.91
N SER A 13 9.97 -15.87 1.22
CA SER A 13 9.95 -15.96 -0.24
C SER A 13 9.05 -14.90 -0.87
N ASP A 14 7.93 -14.59 -0.22
CA ASP A 14 7.00 -13.55 -0.65
C ASP A 14 6.16 -13.06 0.53
N TRP A 15 5.34 -12.04 0.31
CA TRP A 15 4.37 -11.54 1.26
C TRP A 15 3.15 -10.92 0.57
N SER A 16 2.02 -10.91 1.28
CA SER A 16 0.78 -10.27 0.84
C SER A 16 0.25 -9.34 1.93
N LEU A 17 -0.41 -8.27 1.48
CA LEU A 17 -1.13 -7.32 2.31
C LEU A 17 -2.59 -7.30 1.86
N TYR A 18 -3.51 -7.35 2.81
CA TYR A 18 -4.93 -7.28 2.52
C TYR A 18 -5.69 -6.68 3.70
N TYR A 19 -6.88 -6.17 3.43
CA TYR A 19 -7.83 -5.79 4.48
C TYR A 19 -8.70 -6.99 4.82
N ASP A 20 -8.68 -7.38 6.10
CA ASP A 20 -9.51 -8.44 6.64
C ASP A 20 -10.87 -7.85 7.06
N ASN A 21 -11.95 -8.29 6.41
CA ASN A 21 -13.28 -7.75 6.70
C ASN A 21 -13.87 -8.29 8.02
N GLN A 22 -13.37 -9.41 8.56
CA GLN A 22 -13.86 -9.98 9.81
C GLN A 22 -13.29 -9.21 10.99
N ASP A 23 -11.98 -8.99 10.99
CA ASP A 23 -11.27 -8.28 12.06
C ASP A 23 -11.19 -6.75 11.81
N GLN A 24 -11.69 -6.30 10.66
CA GLN A 24 -11.73 -4.90 10.24
C GLN A 24 -10.36 -4.19 10.25
N GLU A 25 -9.29 -4.93 9.95
CA GLU A 25 -7.92 -4.44 10.00
C GLU A 25 -7.10 -4.87 8.78
N LEU A 26 -5.97 -4.19 8.56
CA LEU A 26 -4.98 -4.63 7.57
C LEU A 26 -4.16 -5.77 8.16
N LYS A 27 -3.96 -6.84 7.39
CA LYS A 27 -3.13 -7.97 7.75
C LYS A 27 -2.05 -8.22 6.72
N LEU A 28 -0.87 -8.57 7.22
CA LEU A 28 0.26 -9.00 6.41
C LEU A 28 0.44 -10.51 6.58
N THR A 29 0.56 -11.23 5.46
CA THR A 29 0.96 -12.64 5.47
C THR A 29 2.35 -12.78 4.88
N SER A 30 3.29 -13.29 5.67
CA SER A 30 4.61 -13.71 5.20
C SER A 30 4.54 -15.15 4.70
N TYR A 31 5.06 -15.40 3.50
CA TYR A 31 5.24 -16.73 2.93
C TYR A 31 6.72 -17.09 3.05
N PHE A 32 7.03 -18.22 3.69
CA PHE A 32 8.40 -18.67 3.89
C PHE A 32 8.80 -19.67 2.80
N LEU A 33 10.10 -19.74 2.50
CA LEU A 33 10.68 -20.74 1.60
C LEU A 33 10.38 -22.19 2.04
N SER A 34 10.12 -22.40 3.34
CA SER A 34 9.68 -23.68 3.90
C SER A 34 8.23 -24.05 3.57
N GLY A 35 7.47 -23.17 2.91
CA GLY A 35 6.03 -23.32 2.66
C GLY A 35 5.14 -22.87 3.83
N LYS A 36 5.71 -22.59 5.00
CA LYS A 36 4.96 -22.02 6.13
C LYS A 36 4.44 -20.62 5.80
N LYS A 37 3.31 -20.28 6.40
CA LYS A 37 2.69 -18.95 6.29
C LYS A 37 2.47 -18.40 7.70
N TYR A 38 2.68 -17.12 7.87
CA TYR A 38 2.40 -16.44 9.12
C TYR A 38 1.71 -15.12 8.86
N THR A 39 0.56 -14.93 9.51
CA THR A 39 -0.31 -13.77 9.33
C THR A 39 -0.36 -12.98 10.62
N GLN A 40 -0.20 -11.67 10.52
CA GLN A 40 -0.28 -10.74 11.64
C GLN A 40 -1.01 -9.46 11.22
N PRO A 41 -1.59 -8.73 12.20
CA PRO A 41 -1.97 -7.33 12.00
C PRO A 41 -0.81 -6.52 11.44
N LEU A 42 -1.08 -5.64 10.47
CA LEU A 42 -0.07 -4.73 9.92
C LEU A 42 0.51 -3.81 11.00
N THR A 43 -0.28 -3.47 12.01
CA THR A 43 0.13 -2.66 13.18
C THR A 43 1.23 -3.33 14.02
N GLN A 44 1.39 -4.65 13.89
CA GLN A 44 2.47 -5.43 14.54
C GLN A 44 3.65 -5.69 13.61
N CYS A 45 3.60 -5.19 12.37
CA CYS A 45 4.60 -5.42 11.35
C CYS A 45 5.39 -4.13 11.08
N GLN A 46 6.68 -4.27 10.79
CA GLN A 46 7.47 -3.21 10.17
C GLN A 46 7.83 -3.64 8.74
N VAL A 47 7.28 -2.93 7.75
CA VAL A 47 7.64 -3.14 6.34
C VAL A 47 8.55 -2.01 5.90
N ASN A 48 9.71 -2.34 5.37
CA ASN A 48 10.66 -1.36 4.85
C ASN A 48 10.90 -1.60 3.34
N PRO A 49 10.90 -0.55 2.51
CA PRO A 49 10.58 0.83 2.85
C PRO A 49 9.08 1.03 3.15
N PHE A 50 8.78 1.98 4.04
CA PHE A 50 7.43 2.52 4.26
C PHE A 50 7.44 4.00 3.91
N GLU A 51 6.48 4.45 3.12
CA GLU A 51 6.39 5.83 2.65
C GLU A 51 4.94 6.30 2.67
N GLN A 52 4.66 7.42 3.33
CA GLN A 52 3.40 8.14 3.12
C GLN A 52 3.52 8.92 1.80
N ILE A 53 2.69 8.57 0.81
CA ILE A 53 2.78 9.17 -0.52
C ILE A 53 2.08 10.54 -0.49
N LYS A 54 2.75 11.57 -1.02
CA LYS A 54 2.14 12.89 -1.19
C LYS A 54 1.23 12.89 -2.41
N GLY A 55 0.00 13.37 -2.23
CA GLY A 55 -0.99 13.50 -3.30
C GLY A 55 -2.38 13.13 -2.82
N ASN A 56 -3.38 13.52 -3.60
CA ASN A 56 -4.80 13.40 -3.27
C ASN A 56 -5.64 12.87 -4.44
N LEU A 57 -5.00 12.54 -5.56
CA LEU A 57 -5.62 11.95 -6.74
C LEU A 57 -5.04 10.57 -7.01
N LEU A 58 -5.91 9.58 -7.15
CA LEU A 58 -5.60 8.22 -7.57
C LEU A 58 -5.92 8.04 -9.05
N ILE A 59 -4.94 7.56 -9.80
CA ILE A 59 -5.08 7.09 -11.17
C ILE A 59 -4.84 5.59 -11.16
N VAL A 60 -5.80 4.81 -11.66
CA VAL A 60 -5.67 3.35 -11.79
C VAL A 60 -5.43 3.01 -13.26
N LYS A 61 -4.40 2.21 -13.53
CA LYS A 61 -4.07 1.75 -14.89
C LYS A 61 -5.30 1.11 -15.54
N ASN A 62 -5.58 1.48 -16.79
CA ASN A 62 -6.72 1.03 -17.58
C ASN A 62 -8.11 1.39 -17.01
N LYS A 63 -8.20 2.34 -16.06
CA LYS A 63 -9.48 2.95 -15.66
C LYS A 63 -9.52 4.41 -16.10
N PRO A 64 -10.59 4.87 -16.78
CA PRO A 64 -10.67 6.24 -17.30
C PRO A 64 -10.94 7.29 -16.21
N LYS A 65 -11.25 6.87 -14.98
CA LYS A 65 -11.66 7.75 -13.89
C LYS A 65 -10.47 8.06 -12.97
N ILE A 66 -10.36 9.33 -12.58
CA ILE A 66 -9.50 9.79 -11.49
C ILE A 66 -10.36 9.87 -10.22
N ASP A 67 -9.86 9.30 -9.13
CA ASP A 67 -10.54 9.32 -7.85
C ASP A 67 -9.83 10.23 -6.83
N TRP A 68 -10.61 10.93 -6.01
CA TRP A 68 -10.09 11.66 -4.86
C TRP A 68 -9.85 10.71 -3.69
N ILE A 69 -8.71 10.88 -3.03
CA ILE A 69 -8.30 10.09 -1.86
C ILE A 69 -7.90 11.01 -0.71
N GLU A 70 -8.06 10.53 0.52
CA GLU A 70 -7.65 11.25 1.73
C GLU A 70 -6.14 11.09 1.97
N LYS A 71 -5.62 9.87 1.81
CA LYS A 71 -4.19 9.56 1.90
C LYS A 71 -3.84 8.25 1.22
N ALA A 72 -2.55 8.06 0.95
CA ALA A 72 -1.99 6.80 0.47
C ALA A 72 -0.67 6.46 1.19
N GLU A 73 -0.48 5.17 1.48
CA GLU A 73 0.69 4.63 2.18
C GLU A 73 1.29 3.49 1.37
N SER A 74 2.58 3.56 1.06
CA SER A 74 3.35 2.55 0.32
C SER A 74 4.07 1.62 1.28
N TYR A 75 3.92 0.32 1.05
CA TYR A 75 4.54 -0.74 1.83
C TYR A 75 5.42 -1.61 0.92
N GLY A 76 6.73 -1.58 1.18
CA GLY A 76 7.72 -2.40 0.48
C GLY A 76 7.78 -2.17 -1.02
N ARG A 77 7.24 -1.04 -1.52
CA ARG A 77 7.05 -0.72 -2.95
C ARG A 77 6.18 -1.72 -3.73
N LYS A 78 5.55 -2.67 -3.05
CA LYS A 78 4.70 -3.71 -3.67
C LYS A 78 3.23 -3.34 -3.59
N TYR A 79 2.80 -2.87 -2.42
CA TYR A 79 1.41 -2.49 -2.18
C TYR A 79 1.30 -1.03 -1.76
N THR A 80 0.23 -0.39 -2.21
CA THR A 80 -0.21 0.90 -1.73
C THR A 80 -1.58 0.74 -1.09
N VAL A 81 -1.71 1.22 0.14
CA VAL A 81 -2.97 1.30 0.86
C VAL A 81 -3.56 2.66 0.61
N VAL A 82 -4.77 2.69 0.07
CA VAL A 82 -5.51 3.90 -0.30
C VAL A 82 -6.68 4.10 0.66
N TYR A 83 -6.80 5.31 1.20
CA TYR A 83 -7.88 5.72 2.09
C TYR A 83 -8.75 6.72 1.34
N TYR A 84 -10.02 6.39 1.15
CA TYR A 84 -10.99 7.28 0.51
C TYR A 84 -11.71 8.12 1.58
N PRO A 85 -12.07 9.38 1.26
CA PRO A 85 -12.88 10.20 2.15
C PRO A 85 -14.19 9.50 2.52
N ASN A 86 -14.61 9.60 3.78
CA ASN A 86 -15.86 9.03 4.30
C ASN A 86 -15.95 7.49 4.16
N ASN A 87 -14.82 6.79 4.00
CA ASN A 87 -14.77 5.35 3.98
C ASN A 87 -13.77 4.85 5.04
N SER A 88 -14.27 4.15 6.05
CA SER A 88 -13.43 3.56 7.10
C SER A 88 -12.57 2.40 6.60
N ARG A 89 -12.96 1.76 5.48
CA ARG A 89 -12.23 0.63 4.90
C ARG A 89 -11.20 1.13 3.90
N PRO A 90 -9.89 0.95 4.16
CA PRO A 90 -8.86 1.18 3.17
C PRO A 90 -8.85 0.10 2.08
N TYR A 91 -8.29 0.45 0.93
CA TYR A 91 -8.13 -0.46 -0.20
C TYR A 91 -6.65 -0.76 -0.43
N VAL A 92 -6.31 -2.04 -0.50
CA VAL A 92 -4.96 -2.48 -0.84
C VAL A 92 -4.87 -2.68 -2.34
N MET A 93 -3.93 -1.99 -2.98
CA MET A 93 -3.68 -2.03 -4.41
C MET A 93 -2.22 -2.38 -4.69
N LEU A 94 -1.95 -3.06 -5.80
CA LEU A 94 -0.57 -3.23 -6.28
C LEU A 94 -0.03 -1.88 -6.75
N SER A 95 1.13 -1.47 -6.23
CA SER A 95 1.70 -0.15 -6.52
C SER A 95 2.01 0.05 -8.00
N GLU A 96 2.35 -1.01 -8.73
CA GLU A 96 2.60 -0.96 -10.19
C GLU A 96 1.35 -0.65 -11.03
N ASN A 97 0.16 -0.82 -10.47
CA ASN A 97 -1.10 -0.63 -11.18
C ASN A 97 -1.73 0.74 -10.94
N ILE A 98 -1.11 1.60 -10.14
CA ILE A 98 -1.67 2.89 -9.77
C ILE A 98 -0.63 4.01 -9.79
N GLN A 99 -1.10 5.25 -9.82
CA GLN A 99 -0.31 6.44 -9.57
C GLN A 99 -1.06 7.34 -8.60
N ILE A 100 -0.32 7.93 -7.65
CA ILE A 100 -0.82 8.96 -6.74
C ILE A 100 -0.17 10.27 -7.15
N VAL A 101 -0.99 11.28 -7.44
CA VAL A 101 -0.52 12.61 -7.82
C VAL A 101 -1.21 13.68 -6.98
N SER A 102 -0.52 14.81 -6.80
CA SER A 102 -1.12 16.01 -6.21
C SER A 102 -1.90 16.76 -7.27
N GLU A 103 -3.07 17.32 -6.91
CA GLU A 103 -3.87 18.18 -7.80
C GLU A 103 -3.06 19.31 -8.45
N THR A 104 -2.13 19.93 -7.70
CA THR A 104 -1.26 21.00 -8.21
C THR A 104 -0.35 20.53 -9.35
N ASN A 105 0.12 19.27 -9.28
CA ASN A 105 0.94 18.70 -10.35
C ASN A 105 0.07 18.32 -11.56
N PHE A 106 -1.14 17.81 -11.30
CA PHE A 106 -2.09 17.45 -12.35
C PHE A 106 -2.49 18.66 -13.21
N LYS A 107 -2.72 19.84 -12.61
CA LYS A 107 -3.03 21.08 -13.34
C LYS A 107 -1.87 21.58 -14.20
N ASN A 108 -0.63 21.37 -13.78
CA ASN A 108 0.54 21.79 -14.55
C ASN A 108 0.78 20.91 -15.79
N ASP A 109 0.49 19.61 -15.70
CA ASP A 109 0.67 18.69 -16.83
C ASP A 109 -0.40 18.86 -17.92
N ASP A 110 -1.60 19.36 -17.59
CA ASP A 110 -2.70 19.60 -18.55
C ASP A 110 -2.60 20.99 -19.23
N LEU A 111 -1.85 21.93 -18.65
CA LEU A 111 -1.57 23.25 -19.24
C LEU A 111 -0.52 23.19 -20.38
N GLY A 112 0.15 22.05 -20.59
CA GLY A 112 1.15 21.86 -21.64
C GLY A 112 0.61 21.37 -22.99
N LYS A 113 -0.72 21.22 -23.16
CA LYS A 113 -1.33 20.71 -24.41
C LYS A 113 -2.21 21.70 -25.19
N PHE A 114 -2.19 22.98 -24.80
CA PHE A 114 -2.81 24.06 -25.57
C PHE A 114 -1.80 25.20 -25.76
N GLY A 115 -0.87 25.00 -26.68
CA GLY A 115 0.10 25.99 -27.15
C GLY A 115 0.69 25.56 -28.48
#